data_AF-A0A846PPI3-F1
#
_entry.id   AF-A0A846PPI3-F1
#
_cell.length_a   1.000
_cell.length_b   1.000
_cell.length_c   1.000
_cell.angle_alpha   90.00
_cell.angle_beta   90.00
_cell.angle_gamma   90.00
#
_symmetry.space_group_name_H-M   'P 1'
#
loop_
_entity.id
_entity.type
_entity.pdbx_description
1 polymer ?
#
loop_
_entity_poly.entity_id
_entity_poly.type
_entity_poly.pdbx_seq_one_letter_code
_entity_poly.pdbx_strand_id
1 'polypeptide(L)' 'LRTYAMIAPLLPKAEGLVTLLSGKVDYVLIDRMNYHYADWVYRKHRLEHAMTDNFFTHKKTELARALEKEEIPHQLLF' A
#
# COMPACT_ATOMS: atom_id res chain seq x y z
N LEU A 1 7.20 -9.13 21.44
CA LEU A 1 6.35 -9.44 20.26
C LEU A 1 6.74 -8.45 19.17
N ARG A 2 6.92 -8.88 17.92
CA ARG A 2 7.04 -7.95 16.78
C ARG A 2 5.66 -7.70 16.18
N THR A 3 5.38 -6.46 15.88
CA THR A 3 4.12 -5.93 15.37
C THR A 3 4.32 -5.46 13.94
N TYR A 4 3.31 -5.65 13.08
CA TYR A 4 3.39 -5.21 11.70
C TYR A 4 2.03 -4.83 11.16
N ALA A 5 2.03 -4.02 10.10
CA ALA A 5 0.86 -3.75 9.28
C ALA A 5 1.07 -4.29 7.86
N MET A 6 0.00 -4.77 7.25
CA MET A 6 -0.03 -5.19 5.86
C MET A 6 -0.91 -4.21 5.06
N ILE A 7 -0.33 -3.60 4.03
CA ILE A 7 -1.02 -2.75 3.08
C ILE A 7 -1.29 -3.59 1.83
N ALA A 8 -2.43 -4.26 1.81
CA ALA A 8 -2.78 -5.24 0.79
C ALA A 8 -4.29 -5.23 0.45
N PRO A 9 -4.68 -4.99 -0.82
CA PRO A 9 -3.85 -4.42 -1.87
C PRO A 9 -3.55 -2.93 -1.63
N LEU A 10 -2.46 -2.42 -2.21
CA LEU A 10 -2.23 -0.97 -2.24
C LEU A 10 -3.34 -0.25 -3.03
N LEU A 11 -4.07 0.65 -2.37
CA LEU A 11 -5.21 1.39 -2.91
C LEU A 11 -4.95 2.90 -2.96
N PRO A 12 -5.75 3.67 -3.73
CA PRO A 12 -5.73 5.13 -3.66
C PRO A 12 -6.08 5.61 -2.25
N LYS A 13 -5.63 6.82 -1.87
CA LYS A 13 -5.87 7.40 -0.54
C LYS A 13 -5.12 6.67 0.59
N ALA A 14 -4.02 5.98 0.27
CA ALA A 14 -3.09 5.44 1.26
C ALA A 14 -2.19 6.53 1.89
N GLU A 15 -2.29 7.77 1.40
CA GLU A 15 -1.66 8.96 1.96
C GLU A 15 -2.03 9.14 3.44
N GLY A 16 -1.04 9.47 4.27
CA GLY A 16 -1.24 9.64 5.72
C GLY A 16 -1.37 8.33 6.51
N LEU A 17 -1.51 7.17 5.85
CA LEU A 17 -1.53 5.87 6.53
C LEU A 17 -0.23 5.64 7.33
N VAL A 18 0.92 6.04 6.77
CA VAL A 18 2.21 5.92 7.46
C VAL A 18 2.22 6.70 8.77
N THR A 19 1.72 7.94 8.77
CA THR A 19 1.61 8.75 9.99
C THR A 19 0.74 8.07 11.05
N LEU A 20 -0.31 7.37 10.64
CA LEU A 20 -1.16 6.61 11.57
C LEU A 20 -0.46 5.37 12.14
N LEU A 21 0.49 4.79 11.41
CA LEU A 21 1.27 3.61 11.79
C LEU A 21 2.54 3.93 12.58
N SER A 22 3.06 5.15 12.46
CA SER A 22 4.26 5.62 13.14
C SER A 22 4.19 5.39 14.66
N GLY A 23 5.22 4.77 15.22
CA GLY A 23 5.31 4.38 16.62
C GLY A 23 4.41 3.21 17.06
N LYS A 24 3.64 2.60 16.14
CA LYS A 24 2.70 1.49 16.46
C LYS A 24 3.09 0.15 15.86
N VAL A 25 3.96 0.14 14.85
CA VAL A 25 4.40 -1.08 14.16
C VAL A 25 5.92 -1.11 14.04
N ASP A 26 6.48 -2.32 14.09
CA ASP A 26 7.91 -2.53 13.89
C ASP A 26 8.29 -2.61 12.40
N TYR A 27 7.35 -2.99 11.52
CA TYR A 27 7.55 -2.98 10.06
C TYR A 27 6.23 -3.01 9.29
N VAL A 28 6.32 -2.74 7.98
CA VAL A 28 5.19 -2.75 7.05
C VAL A 28 5.44 -3.69 5.88
N LEU A 29 4.44 -4.51 5.54
CA LEU A 29 4.42 -5.30 4.31
C LEU A 29 3.50 -4.62 3.30
N ILE A 30 3.94 -4.53 2.04
CA ILE A 30 3.20 -3.89 0.96
C ILE A 30 2.96 -4.92 -0.13
N ASP A 31 1.69 -5.06 -0.53
CA ASP A 31 1.27 -5.95 -1.59
C ASP A 31 0.59 -5.22 -2.75
N ARG A 32 0.73 -5.78 -3.95
CA ARG A 32 0.11 -5.28 -5.17
C ARG A 32 -1.27 -5.89 -5.34
N MET A 33 -2.19 -5.15 -5.96
CA MET A 33 -3.44 -5.72 -6.44
C MET A 33 -3.22 -6.84 -7.46
N ASN A 34 -3.51 -8.09 -7.08
CA ASN A 34 -3.48 -9.28 -7.94
C ASN A 34 -4.83 -10.04 -7.95
N TYR A 35 -5.89 -9.46 -7.37
CA TYR A 35 -7.19 -10.11 -7.17
C TYR A 35 -8.16 -9.87 -8.34
N HIS A 36 -7.97 -10.56 -9.46
CA HIS A 36 -8.82 -10.38 -10.65
C HIS A 36 -10.31 -10.68 -10.43
N TYR A 37 -10.64 -11.50 -9.43
CA TYR A 37 -12.05 -11.74 -9.07
C TYR A 37 -12.77 -10.48 -8.57
N ALA A 38 -12.02 -9.47 -8.11
CA ALA A 38 -12.55 -8.24 -7.54
C ALA A 38 -12.58 -7.06 -8.54
N ASP A 39 -12.22 -7.28 -9.81
CA ASP A 39 -12.20 -6.26 -10.87
C ASP A 39 -13.53 -5.50 -10.98
N TRP A 40 -14.65 -6.19 -10.76
CA TRP A 40 -15.97 -5.58 -10.80
C TRP A 40 -16.15 -4.48 -9.74
N VAL A 41 -15.51 -4.59 -8.58
CA VAL A 41 -15.53 -3.58 -7.51
C VAL A 41 -14.83 -2.31 -8.00
N TYR A 42 -13.66 -2.47 -8.62
CA TYR A 42 -12.90 -1.34 -9.16
C TYR A 42 -13.69 -0.62 -10.25
N ARG A 43 -14.32 -1.37 -11.17
CA ARG A 43 -15.21 -0.78 -12.20
C ARG A 43 -16.41 -0.05 -11.60
N LYS A 44 -17.08 -0.67 -10.61
CA LYS A 44 -18.21 -0.07 -9.90
C LYS A 44 -17.84 1.28 -9.26
N HIS A 45 -16.60 1.40 -8.78
CA HIS A 45 -16.10 2.61 -8.12
C HIS A 45 -15.22 3.51 -9.02
N ARG A 46 -15.12 3.21 -10.32
CA ARG A 46 -14.27 3.95 -11.29
C ARG A 46 -12.79 4.02 -10.91
N LEU A 47 -12.28 2.93 -10.32
CA LEU A 47 -10.92 2.77 -9.83
C LEU A 47 -10.04 1.92 -10.75
N GLU A 48 -10.41 1.69 -12.00
CA GLU A 48 -9.67 0.83 -12.94
C GLU A 48 -8.21 1.30 -13.12
N HIS A 49 -7.97 2.60 -13.04
CA HIS A 49 -6.62 3.17 -13.04
C HIS A 49 -5.72 2.59 -11.93
N ALA A 50 -6.30 2.23 -10.77
CA ALA A 50 -5.60 1.67 -9.62
C ALA A 50 -5.19 0.20 -9.79
N MET A 51 -5.64 -0.45 -10.86
CA MET A 51 -5.26 -1.82 -11.21
C MET A 51 -4.02 -1.89 -12.10
N THR A 52 -3.47 -0.73 -12.51
CA THR A 52 -2.36 -0.65 -13.47
C THR A 52 -0.99 -0.76 -12.79
N ASP A 53 0.00 -1.28 -13.52
CA ASP A 53 1.42 -1.26 -13.10
C ASP A 53 1.91 0.16 -12.79
N ASN A 54 1.43 1.13 -13.56
CA ASN A 54 1.80 2.53 -13.41
C ASN A 54 1.33 3.08 -12.06
N PHE A 55 0.05 2.84 -11.72
CA PHE A 55 -0.48 3.24 -10.41
C PHE A 55 0.34 2.63 -9.27
N PHE A 56 0.59 1.32 -9.35
CA PHE A 56 1.35 0.63 -8.33
C PHE A 56 2.77 1.20 -8.17
N THR A 57 3.45 1.46 -9.29
CA THR A 57 4.81 2.02 -9.31
C THR A 57 4.86 3.42 -8.72
N HIS A 58 3.89 4.28 -9.01
CA HIS A 58 3.83 5.61 -8.42
C HIS A 58 3.52 5.54 -6.92
N LYS A 59 2.50 4.78 -6.52
CA LYS A 59 2.07 4.72 -5.11
C LYS A 59 3.05 3.98 -4.22
N LYS A 60 3.74 2.95 -4.70
CA LYS A 60 4.79 2.28 -3.91
C LYS A 60 5.92 3.25 -3.59
N THR A 61 6.34 4.10 -4.54
CA THR A 61 7.43 5.06 -4.32
C THR A 61 7.03 6.15 -3.34
N GLU A 62 5.79 6.64 -3.43
CA GLU A 62 5.26 7.61 -2.48
C GLU A 62 5.20 7.02 -1.06
N LEU A 63 4.66 5.81 -0.94
CA LEU A 63 4.52 5.11 0.34
C LEU A 63 5.87 4.74 0.96
N ALA A 64 6.81 4.23 0.16
CA ALA A 64 8.16 3.89 0.61
C ALA A 64 8.88 5.12 1.15
N ARG A 65 8.84 6.27 0.44
CA ARG A 65 9.42 7.53 0.93
C ARG A 65 8.81 7.99 2.25
N ALA A 66 7.50 7.82 2.41
CA ALA A 66 6.83 8.18 3.66
C ALA A 66 7.26 7.26 4.81
N LEU A 67 7.37 5.94 4.57
CA LEU A 67 7.85 4.96 5.55
C LEU A 67 9.30 5.22 5.96
N GLU A 68 10.18 5.50 4.99
CA GLU A 68 11.57 5.87 5.22
C GLU A 68 11.71 7.14 6.07
N LYS A 69 10.87 8.16 5.81
CA LYS A 69 10.86 9.39 6.59
C LYS A 69 10.50 9.17 8.06
N GLU A 70 9.63 8.20 8.33
CA GLU A 70 9.20 7.81 9.69
C GLU A 70 10.08 6.69 10.29
N GLU A 71 11.18 6.34 9.61
CA GLU A 71 12.12 5.29 10.01
C GLU A 71 11.46 3.90 10.20
N ILE A 72 10.39 3.63 9.44
CA ILE A 72 9.66 2.36 9.50
C ILE A 72 10.19 1.40 8.42
N PRO A 73 10.79 0.26 8.80
CA PRO A 73 11.20 -0.77 7.85
C PRO A 73 10.02 -1.29 7.03
N HIS A 74 10.25 -1.57 5.75
CA HIS A 74 9.20 -2.07 4.87
C HIS A 74 9.70 -3.09 3.84
N GLN A 75 8.79 -3.95 3.39
CA GLN A 75 9.06 -4.98 2.39
C GLN A 75 7.92 -5.08 1.37
N LEU A 76 8.29 -5.23 0.09
CA LEU A 76 7.39 -5.54 -1.01
C LEU A 76 7.27 -7.07 -1.18
N LEU A 77 6.05 -7.58 -1.43
CA LEU A 77 5.75 -9.03 -1.42
C LEU A 77 5.55 -9.71 -2.79
N PHE A 78 5.80 -9.02 -3.91
CA PHE A 78 5.46 -9.46 -5.27
C PHE A 78 6.64 -9.37 -6.23
#